data_AF-A0A818SR70-F1
#
_entry.id   AF-A0A818SR70-F1
#
_cell.length_a   1.000
_cell.length_b   1.000
_cell.length_c   1.000
_cell.angle_alpha   90.00
_cell.angle_beta   90.00
_cell.angle_gamma   90.00
#
_symmetry.space_group_name_H-M   'P 1'
#
loop_
_entity.id
_entity.type
_entity.pdbx_description
1 polymer ?
#
loop_
_entity_poly.entity_id
_entity_poly.type
_entity_poly.pdbx_seq_one_letter_code
_entity_poly.pdbx_strand_id
1 'polypeptide(L)' 'SYEYKFPRGMVLKSGATTTIWSSDVNDISVDPPTNLKLRTNKWFTTTNESKKTILENTDGHVVTEKTVTVK' A
#
# COMPACT_ATOMS: atom_id res chain seq x y z
N SER A 1 11.67 -3.03 8.92
CA SER A 1 10.92 -2.53 7.75
C SER A 1 9.83 -3.53 7.42
N TYR A 2 8.70 -3.08 6.87
CA TYR A 2 7.64 -3.98 6.39
C TYR A 2 7.55 -3.85 4.87
N GLU A 3 7.40 -4.99 4.20
CA GLU A 3 7.30 -5.06 2.75
C GLU A 3 5.96 -5.68 2.35
N TYR A 4 5.26 -5.03 1.43
CA TYR A 4 4.05 -5.55 0.80
C TYR A 4 4.38 -5.94 -0.64
N LYS A 5 4.14 -7.21 -0.99
CA LYS A 5 4.26 -7.71 -2.37
C LYS A 5 2.89 -7.69 -3.02
N PHE A 6 2.78 -7.01 -4.16
CA PHE A 6 1.58 -7.04 -5.00
C PHE A 6 1.27 -8.46 -5.49
N PRO A 7 -0.01 -8.81 -5.72
CA PRO A 7 -0.38 -10.10 -6.31
C PRO A 7 0.33 -10.34 -7.65
N ARG A 8 0.75 -11.58 -7.90
CA ARG A 8 1.37 -11.96 -9.17
C ARG A 8 0.40 -11.74 -10.33
N GLY A 9 0.89 -11.14 -11.42
CA GLY A 9 0.09 -10.89 -12.62
C GLY A 9 -0.90 -9.74 -12.50
N MET A 10 -0.88 -8.98 -11.40
CA MET A 10 -1.68 -7.76 -11.29
C MET A 10 -1.22 -6.74 -12.34
N VAL A 11 -2.19 -6.15 -13.05
CA VAL A 11 -1.95 -5.10 -14.05
C VAL A 11 -2.74 -3.86 -13.63
N LEU A 12 -2.04 -2.75 -13.42
CA LEU A 12 -2.66 -1.44 -13.24
C LEU A 12 -2.66 -0.70 -14.58
N LYS A 13 -3.86 -0.39 -15.09
CA LYS A 13 -4.01 0.33 -16.36
C LYS A 13 -3.54 1.78 -16.22
N SER A 14 -3.11 2.40 -17.33
CA SER A 14 -2.77 3.82 -17.35
C SER A 14 -3.93 4.68 -16.84
N GLY A 15 -3.63 5.64 -15.96
CA GLY A 15 -4.63 6.52 -15.32
C GLY A 15 -5.51 5.86 -14.26
N ALA A 16 -5.37 4.56 -14.00
CA ALA A 16 -6.11 3.87 -12.95
C ALA A 16 -5.43 4.03 -11.57
N THR A 17 -6.21 3.81 -10.52
CA THR A 17 -5.74 3.87 -9.12
C THR A 17 -5.93 2.52 -8.44
N THR A 18 -5.01 2.16 -7.55
CA THR A 18 -5.14 1.05 -6.61
C THR A 18 -5.07 1.58 -5.19
N THR A 19 -5.82 0.97 -4.27
CA THR A 19 -5.80 1.29 -2.85
C THR A 19 -5.38 0.07 -2.05
N ILE A 20 -4.37 0.21 -1.22
CA ILE A 20 -3.98 -0.80 -0.24
C ILE A 20 -4.52 -0.35 1.12
N TRP A 21 -5.49 -1.07 1.67
CA TRP A 21 -6.13 -0.77 2.95
C TRP A 21 -5.34 -1.36 4.14
N SER A 22 -5.45 -0.75 5.32
CA SER A 22 -4.91 -1.33 6.56
C SER A 22 -5.57 -2.67 6.89
N SER A 23 -4.87 -3.54 7.62
CA SER A 23 -5.35 -4.88 7.98
C SER A 23 -6.63 -4.91 8.81
N ASP A 24 -6.93 -3.83 9.53
CA ASP A 24 -8.04 -3.70 10.47
C ASP A 24 -9.30 -3.06 9.89
N VAL A 25 -9.26 -2.57 8.65
CA VAL A 25 -10.47 -2.10 7.98
C VAL A 25 -11.26 -3.34 7.56
N ASN A 26 -12.44 -3.56 8.12
CA ASN A 26 -13.21 -4.79 7.89
C ASN A 26 -14.22 -4.66 6.74
N ASP A 27 -14.64 -3.44 6.42
CA ASP A 27 -15.73 -3.17 5.48
C ASP A 27 -15.25 -2.92 4.04
N ILE A 28 -14.20 -3.62 3.61
CA ILE A 28 -13.74 -3.60 2.22
C ILE A 28 -13.66 -5.00 1.63
N SER A 29 -14.10 -5.15 0.39
CA SER A 29 -13.84 -6.34 -0.41
C SER A 29 -12.46 -6.24 -1.07
N VAL A 30 -11.64 -7.28 -0.91
CA VAL A 30 -10.35 -7.38 -1.60
C VAL A 30 -10.62 -7.81 -3.04
N ASP A 31 -10.44 -6.86 -3.96
CA ASP A 31 -10.73 -7.02 -5.39
C ASP A 31 -9.59 -6.39 -6.22
N PRO A 32 -8.50 -7.14 -6.47
CA PRO A 32 -7.40 -6.67 -7.31
C PRO A 32 -7.86 -6.39 -8.75
N PRO A 33 -7.39 -5.32 -9.41
CA PRO A 33 -6.30 -4.44 -8.98
C PRO A 33 -6.74 -3.26 -8.09
N THR A 34 -8.04 -3.05 -7.90
CA THR A 34 -8.60 -1.81 -7.32
C THR A 34 -8.40 -1.73 -5.81
N ASN A 35 -8.76 -2.80 -5.10
CA ASN A 35 -8.74 -2.86 -3.64
C ASN A 35 -7.86 -4.00 -3.17
N LEU A 36 -6.83 -3.65 -2.41
CA LEU A 36 -5.88 -4.56 -1.78
C LEU A 36 -5.88 -4.31 -0.28
N LYS A 37 -5.36 -5.26 0.49
CA LYS A 37 -5.31 -5.12 1.95
C LYS A 37 -3.96 -5.57 2.48
N LEU A 38 -3.41 -4.81 3.43
CA LEU A 38 -2.26 -5.22 4.23
C LEU A 38 -2.63 -6.47 5.03
N ARG A 39 -1.74 -7.45 5.06
CA ARG A 39 -2.04 -8.74 5.71
C ARG A 39 -2.17 -8.60 7.22
N THR A 40 -1.23 -7.90 7.84
CA THR A 40 -1.13 -7.79 9.30
C THR A 40 -0.97 -6.34 9.78
N ASN A 41 -0.40 -5.46 8.96
CA ASN A 41 -0.05 -4.11 9.36
C ASN A 41 -1.12 -3.06 9.05
N LYS A 42 -1.01 -1.94 9.75
CA LYS A 42 -1.80 -0.72 9.56
C LYS A 42 -0.92 0.40 9.04
N TRP A 43 -1.49 1.27 8.20
CA TRP A 43 -0.77 2.45 7.70
C TRP A 43 -0.36 3.38 8.82
N PHE A 44 -1.25 3.73 9.74
CA PHE A 44 -0.93 4.50 10.93
C PHE A 44 -1.63 3.86 12.13
N THR A 45 -0.98 3.92 13.29
CA THR A 45 -1.48 3.35 14.54
C THR A 45 -1.79 4.41 15.59
N THR A 46 -1.15 5.58 15.50
CA THR A 46 -1.33 6.69 16.46
C THR A 46 -1.35 8.04 15.77
N THR A 47 -1.87 9.06 16.44
CA THR A 47 -1.68 10.47 16.08
C THR A 47 -0.20 10.86 16.24
N ASN A 48 0.27 11.87 15.51
CA ASN A 48 1.68 12.28 15.45
C ASN A 48 2.67 11.22 14.91
N GLU A 49 2.21 10.29 14.08
CA GLU A 49 3.06 9.29 13.43
C GLU A 49 3.49 9.75 12.02
N SER A 50 4.76 9.55 11.69
CA SER A 50 5.31 9.79 10.34
C SER A 50 5.71 8.47 9.70
N LYS A 51 5.24 8.22 8.47
CA LYS A 51 5.62 7.03 7.68
C LYS A 51 6.14 7.40 6.32
N LYS A 52 7.31 6.85 5.99
CA LYS A 52 7.86 6.80 4.64
C LYS A 52 7.42 5.50 3.96
N THR A 53 6.85 5.62 2.78
CA THR A 53 6.48 4.50 1.90
C THR A 53 7.33 4.58 0.64
N ILE A 54 7.83 3.45 0.19
CA ILE A 54 8.66 3.31 -1.00
C ILE A 54 7.96 2.33 -1.93
N LEU A 55 7.81 2.71 -3.20
CA LEU A 55 7.34 1.82 -4.26
C LEU A 55 8.55 1.37 -5.08
N GLU A 56 8.77 0.07 -5.13
CA GLU A 56 9.82 -0.55 -5.92
C GLU A 56 9.21 -1.33 -7.10
N ASN A 57 9.92 -1.37 -8.22
CA ASN A 57 9.58 -2.26 -9.32
C ASN A 57 10.04 -3.70 -9.01
N THR A 58 9.78 -4.62 -9.95
CA THR A 58 10.14 -6.05 -9.79
C THR A 58 11.64 -6.31 -9.69
N ASP A 59 12.47 -5.38 -10.16
CA ASP A 59 13.94 -5.47 -10.12
C ASP A 59 14.53 -4.89 -8.82
N GLY A 60 13.69 -4.36 -7.94
CA GLY A 60 14.10 -3.72 -6.68
C GLY A 60 14.52 -2.26 -6.82
N HIS A 61 14.28 -1.62 -7.98
CA HIS A 61 14.53 -0.20 -8.16
C HIS A 61 13.39 0.64 -7.59
N VAL A 62 13.73 1.68 -6.82
CA VAL A 62 12.77 2.66 -6.30
C VAL A 62 12.19 3.47 -7.46
N VAL A 63 10.86 3.40 -7.61
CA VAL A 63 10.09 4.17 -8.61
C VAL A 63 9.60 5.47 -8.01
N THR A 64 9.15 5.44 -6.76
CA THR A 64 8.75 6.64 -6.02
C THR A 64 8.81 6.39 -4.52
N GLU A 65 8.92 7.48 -3.76
CA GLU A 65 8.78 7.46 -2.31
C GLU A 65 7.87 8.59 -1.85
N LYS A 66 7.22 8.39 -0.70
CA LYS A 66 6.37 9.41 -0.09
C LYS A 66 6.41 9.27 1.42
N THR A 67 6.64 10.40 2.10
CA THR A 67 6.50 10.49 3.56
C THR A 67 5.21 11.24 3.89
N VAL A 68 4.41 10.66 4.79
CA VAL A 68 3.18 11.27 5.29
C VAL A 68 3.24 11.31 6.81
N THR A 69 2.92 12.46 7.39
CA THR A 69 2.82 12.66 8.84
C THR A 69 1.37 12.94 9.19
N VAL A 70 0.80 12.08 10.03
CA VAL A 70 -0.53 12.30 10.62
C VAL A 70 -0.34 13.16 11.85
N LYS A 71 -1.03 14.30 11.92
CA LYS A 71 -1.03 15.20 13.09
C LYS A 71 -2.16 14.78 14.01
#